data_AF-A0A5N6JT86-F1
#
_entry.id   AF-A0A5N6JT86-F1
#
_cell.length_a   1.000
_cell.length_b   1.000
_cell.length_c   1.000
_cell.angle_alpha   90.00
_cell.angle_beta   90.00
_cell.angle_gamma   90.00
#
_symmetry.space_group_name_H-M   'P 1'
#
loop_
_entity.id
_entity.type
_entity.pdbx_description
1 polymer ?
#
loop_
_entity_poly.entity_id
_entity_poly.type
_entity_poly.pdbx_seq_one_letter_code
_entity_poly.pdbx_strand_id
1 'polypeptide(L)'
;MLSLLLRLHRDSPNKLGVREIIGAVYINIVAAHDVTAITLRTVFYHRSRSPAIHRKLYDEIAEADRLCLISYPARHSEVSSAPYLSAVINEALRIHPGFGTIPKRVVPQGGVELHGVKIPEGTIIGVHTWAINRSKDIFGEDIECFRPERWIDNAPEKLQSIRKNVFTWGAGARGCIGKNVAMLQK
;
A
#
# COMPACT_ATOMS: atom_id res chain seq x y z
N MET A 1 20.29 7.60 -2.55
CA MET A 1 20.10 6.52 -3.56
C MET A 1 21.03 6.69 -4.77
N LEU A 2 20.93 7.79 -5.55
CA LEU A 2 21.78 8.00 -6.74
C LEU A 2 23.28 7.85 -6.45
N SER A 3 23.79 8.49 -5.39
CA SER A 3 25.21 8.39 -5.01
C SER A 3 25.64 6.95 -4.66
N LEU A 4 24.72 6.11 -4.18
CA LEU A 4 25.01 4.69 -3.94
C LEU A 4 25.11 3.92 -5.26
N LEU A 5 24.15 4.12 -6.17
CA LEU A 5 24.14 3.47 -7.48
C LEU A 5 25.37 3.86 -8.33
N LEU A 6 25.77 5.14 -8.28
CA LEU A 6 26.98 5.63 -8.96
C LEU A 6 28.26 5.02 -8.38
N ARG A 7 28.32 4.80 -7.05
CA ARG A 7 29.44 4.08 -6.43
C ARG A 7 29.49 2.62 -6.88
N LEU A 8 28.35 1.92 -6.86
CA LEU A 8 28.27 0.53 -7.33
C LEU A 8 28.67 0.38 -8.80
N HIS A 9 28.30 1.32 -9.66
CA HIS A 9 28.75 1.34 -11.05
C HIS A 9 30.25 1.60 -11.17
N ARG A 10 30.82 2.46 -10.33
CA ARG A 10 32.28 2.68 -10.31
C ARG A 10 33.03 1.41 -9.88
N ASP A 11 32.53 0.71 -8.86
CA ASP A 11 33.16 -0.49 -8.30
C ASP A 11 32.95 -1.73 -9.19
N SER A 12 31.87 -1.77 -9.97
CA SER A 12 31.53 -2.89 -10.86
C SER A 12 30.75 -2.44 -12.10
N PRO A 13 31.40 -1.80 -13.09
CA PRO A 13 30.72 -1.19 -14.24
C PRO A 13 29.91 -2.19 -15.08
N ASN A 14 30.38 -3.44 -15.16
CA ASN A 14 29.75 -4.52 -15.94
C ASN A 14 28.49 -5.11 -15.29
N LYS A 15 28.23 -4.81 -14.00
CA LYS A 15 27.06 -5.34 -13.26
C LYS A 15 25.89 -4.36 -13.19
N LEU A 16 26.16 -3.07 -13.35
CA LEU A 16 25.15 -2.01 -13.28
C LEU A 16 25.53 -0.91 -14.27
N GLY A 17 24.94 -0.92 -15.46
CA GLY A 17 25.18 0.09 -16.49
C GLY A 17 24.47 1.42 -16.20
N VAL A 18 24.91 2.48 -16.86
CA VAL A 18 24.33 3.83 -16.71
C VAL A 18 22.83 3.85 -17.05
N ARG A 19 22.40 3.09 -18.07
CA ARG A 19 20.97 2.96 -18.42
C ARG A 19 20.14 2.34 -17.29
N GLU A 20 20.68 1.35 -16.60
CA GLU A 20 20.02 0.71 -15.47
C GLU A 20 19.94 1.64 -14.26
N ILE A 21 20.97 2.46 -14.03
CA ILE A 21 20.94 3.53 -13.01
C ILE A 21 19.82 4.51 -13.32
N ILE A 22 19.75 5.02 -14.57
CA ILE A 22 18.71 5.96 -14.98
C ILE A 22 17.32 5.33 -14.78
N GLY A 23 17.13 4.09 -15.23
CA GLY A 23 15.88 3.36 -15.04
C GLY A 23 15.51 3.17 -13.57
N ALA A 24 16.47 2.78 -12.73
CA ALA A 24 16.26 2.60 -11.30
C ALA A 24 15.91 3.92 -10.59
N VAL A 25 16.56 5.03 -10.93
CA VAL A 25 16.23 6.35 -10.35
C VAL A 25 14.85 6.80 -10.82
N TYR A 26 14.57 6.68 -12.12
CA TYR A 26 13.29 7.07 -12.71
C TYR A 26 12.11 6.32 -12.08
N ILE A 27 12.18 4.98 -12.00
CA ILE A 27 11.07 4.19 -11.47
C ILE A 27 10.79 4.49 -10.00
N ASN A 28 11.83 4.78 -9.19
CA ASN A 28 11.64 5.15 -7.79
C ASN A 28 10.94 6.49 -7.64
N ILE A 29 11.24 7.48 -8.50
CA ILE A 29 10.56 8.79 -8.47
C ILE A 29 9.09 8.64 -8.86
N VAL A 30 8.82 7.98 -10.00
CA VAL A 30 7.45 7.82 -10.51
C VAL A 30 6.60 6.99 -9.57
N ALA A 31 7.12 5.86 -9.09
CA ALA A 31 6.38 4.96 -8.22
C ALA A 31 6.03 5.58 -6.85
N ALA A 32 6.90 6.46 -6.33
CA ALA A 32 6.64 7.14 -5.06
C ALA A 32 5.64 8.30 -5.19
N HIS A 33 5.66 9.01 -6.32
CA HIS A 33 4.86 10.22 -6.51
C HIS A 33 3.36 9.93 -6.61
N ASP A 34 2.95 9.18 -7.64
CA ASP A 34 1.53 9.05 -7.99
C ASP A 34 0.74 8.28 -6.93
N VAL A 35 1.35 7.23 -6.36
CA VAL A 35 0.69 6.38 -5.35
C VAL A 35 0.44 7.15 -4.07
N THR A 36 1.41 7.95 -3.60
CA THR A 36 1.22 8.82 -2.44
C THR A 36 0.16 9.88 -2.71
N ALA A 37 0.25 10.58 -3.85
CA ALA A 37 -0.68 11.64 -4.20
C ALA A 37 -2.14 11.15 -4.24
N ILE A 38 -2.37 9.99 -4.87
CA ILE A 38 -3.68 9.34 -4.93
C ILE A 38 -4.18 8.94 -3.54
N THR A 39 -3.31 8.38 -2.70
CA THR A 39 -3.67 7.96 -1.34
C THR A 39 -4.07 9.17 -0.50
N LEU A 40 -3.26 10.22 -0.48
CA LEU A 40 -3.55 11.47 0.25
C LEU A 40 -4.84 12.12 -0.26
N ARG A 41 -5.02 12.21 -1.58
CA ARG A 41 -6.27 12.71 -2.18
C ARG A 41 -7.48 11.93 -1.69
N THR A 42 -7.38 10.61 -1.63
CA THR A 42 -8.46 9.73 -1.16
C THR A 42 -8.77 9.98 0.31
N VAL A 43 -7.74 10.11 1.17
CA VAL A 43 -7.89 10.47 2.58
C VAL A 43 -8.61 11.81 2.73
N PHE A 44 -8.15 12.86 2.06
CA PHE A 44 -8.77 14.19 2.15
C PHE A 44 -10.20 14.22 1.60
N TYR A 45 -10.45 13.51 0.50
CA TYR A 45 -11.79 13.40 -0.09
C TYR A 45 -12.78 12.76 0.89
N HIS A 46 -12.45 11.61 1.47
CA HIS A 46 -13.38 10.94 2.39
C HIS A 46 -13.47 11.64 3.75
N ARG A 47 -12.38 12.22 4.26
CA ARG A 47 -12.40 13.05 5.47
C ARG A 47 -13.32 14.26 5.31
N SER A 48 -13.20 15.00 4.20
CA SER A 48 -14.00 16.22 3.98
C SER A 48 -15.50 15.93 3.80
N ARG A 49 -15.84 14.75 3.30
CA ARG A 49 -17.24 14.33 3.11
C ARG A 49 -17.88 13.64 4.32
N SER A 50 -17.09 13.27 5.32
CA SER A 50 -17.57 12.55 6.50
C SER A 50 -17.20 13.29 7.78
N PRO A 51 -18.13 14.07 8.35
CA PRO A 51 -17.93 14.73 9.63
C PRO A 51 -17.53 13.75 10.74
N ALA A 52 -18.05 12.52 10.71
CA ALA A 52 -17.70 11.47 11.67
C ALA A 52 -16.22 11.06 11.58
N ILE A 53 -15.70 10.82 10.38
CA ILE A 53 -14.28 10.46 10.17
C ILE A 53 -13.38 11.64 10.55
N HIS A 54 -13.76 12.86 10.14
CA HIS A 54 -13.03 14.07 10.52
C HIS A 54 -12.95 14.19 12.04
N ARG A 55 -14.08 14.01 12.74
CA ARG A 55 -14.14 14.15 14.19
C ARG A 55 -13.28 13.12 14.90
N LYS A 56 -13.36 11.84 14.51
CA LYS A 56 -12.54 10.78 15.10
C LYS A 56 -11.03 10.99 14.88
N LEU A 57 -10.61 11.42 13.69
CA LEU A 57 -9.21 11.80 13.44
C LEU A 57 -8.77 12.98 14.29
N TYR A 58 -9.61 14.01 14.40
CA TYR A 58 -9.31 15.19 15.22
C TYR A 58 -9.19 14.82 16.69
N ASP A 59 -10.15 14.05 17.22
CA ASP A 59 -10.17 13.64 18.62
C ASP A 59 -8.95 12.76 18.96
N GLU A 60 -8.52 11.85 18.06
CA GLU A 60 -7.29 11.07 18.24
C GLU A 60 -6.04 11.95 18.35
N ILE A 61 -5.90 12.95 17.48
CA ILE A 61 -4.74 13.85 17.48
C ILE A 61 -4.79 14.79 18.68
N ALA A 62 -5.96 15.35 19.00
CA ALA A 62 -6.16 16.24 20.14
C ALA A 62 -5.89 15.53 21.47
N GLU A 63 -6.26 14.26 21.58
CA GLU A 63 -5.94 13.43 22.75
C GLU A 63 -4.42 13.22 22.87
N ALA A 64 -3.76 12.85 21.78
CA ALA A 64 -2.31 12.67 21.77
C ALA A 64 -1.57 13.97 22.15
N ASP A 65 -2.05 15.12 21.68
CA ASP A 65 -1.52 16.45 22.03
C ASP A 65 -1.72 16.77 23.53
N ARG A 66 -2.93 16.55 24.04
CA ARG A 66 -3.25 16.74 25.47
C ARG A 66 -2.38 15.88 26.39
N LEU A 67 -2.05 14.66 25.97
CA LEU A 67 -1.18 13.74 26.70
C LEU A 67 0.32 14.00 26.45
N CYS A 68 0.68 15.04 25.69
CA CYS A 68 2.05 15.38 25.30
C CYS A 68 2.78 14.23 24.58
N LEU A 69 2.04 13.41 23.82
CA LEU A 69 2.56 12.26 23.08
C LEU A 69 2.97 12.60 21.64
N ILE A 70 2.60 13.77 21.15
CA ILE A 70 2.90 14.24 19.78
C ILE A 70 3.53 15.63 19.83
N SER A 71 4.52 15.87 18.98
CA SER A 71 5.19 17.16 18.85
C SER A 71 4.70 17.94 17.62
N TYR A 72 5.10 19.21 17.50
CA TYR A 72 4.89 20.01 16.30
C TYR A 72 6.22 20.53 15.75
N PRO A 73 6.64 20.13 14.52
CA PRO A 73 6.01 19.14 13.65
C PRO A 73 6.13 17.72 14.20
N ALA A 74 5.10 16.90 13.97
CA ALA A 74 5.04 15.53 14.49
C ALA A 74 6.14 14.63 13.91
N ARG A 75 6.71 13.78 14.75
CA ARG A 75 7.68 12.76 14.32
C ARG A 75 6.94 11.50 13.87
N HIS A 76 7.50 10.79 12.89
CA HIS A 76 6.94 9.52 12.44
C HIS A 76 6.69 8.54 13.59
N SER A 77 7.62 8.43 14.55
CA SER A 77 7.46 7.55 15.71
C SER A 77 6.22 7.87 16.55
N GLU A 78 5.85 9.14 16.66
CA GLU A 78 4.72 9.63 17.45
C GLU A 78 3.39 9.31 16.76
N VAL A 79 3.33 9.45 15.42
CA VAL A 79 2.11 9.17 14.64
C VAL A 79 1.98 7.70 14.24
N SER A 80 3.06 6.92 14.25
CA SER A 80 3.05 5.52 13.83
C SER A 80 2.10 4.64 14.66
N SER A 81 1.89 4.99 15.93
CA SER A 81 1.00 4.28 16.85
C SER A 81 -0.46 4.72 16.75
N ALA A 82 -0.78 5.84 16.09
CA ALA A 82 -2.14 6.39 15.99
C ALA A 82 -3.07 5.42 15.21
N PRO A 83 -3.95 4.68 15.90
CA PRO A 83 -4.70 3.58 15.30
C PRO A 83 -5.73 4.02 14.25
N TYR A 84 -6.46 5.09 14.49
CA TYR A 84 -7.50 5.59 13.59
C TYR A 84 -6.91 6.23 12.34
N LEU A 85 -5.85 7.02 12.47
CA LEU A 85 -5.10 7.52 11.31
C LEU A 85 -4.53 6.38 10.47
N SER A 86 -3.98 5.33 11.10
CA SER A 86 -3.55 4.11 10.40
C SER A 86 -4.71 3.42 9.67
N ALA A 87 -5.88 3.35 10.31
CA ALA A 87 -7.07 2.75 9.72
C ALA A 87 -7.60 3.55 8.51
N VAL A 88 -7.59 4.88 8.58
CA VAL A 88 -7.99 5.77 7.47
C VAL A 88 -7.06 5.60 6.27
N ILE A 89 -5.74 5.53 6.50
CA ILE A 89 -4.76 5.31 5.43
C ILE A 89 -4.94 3.93 4.79
N ASN A 90 -5.11 2.88 5.60
CA ASN A 90 -5.35 1.53 5.08
C ASN A 90 -6.66 1.44 4.27
N GLU A 91 -7.72 2.13 4.71
CA GLU A 91 -8.98 2.16 3.98
C GLU A 91 -8.88 2.94 2.67
N ALA A 92 -8.10 4.04 2.64
CA ALA A 92 -7.79 4.76 1.40
C ALA A 92 -7.02 3.88 0.40
N LEU A 93 -5.98 3.20 0.88
CA LEU A 93 -5.19 2.25 0.08
C LEU A 93 -6.04 1.07 -0.42
N ARG A 94 -7.07 0.66 0.31
CA ARG A 94 -7.99 -0.41 -0.10
C ARG A 94 -8.96 0.08 -1.17
N ILE A 95 -9.72 1.13 -0.90
CA ILE A 95 -10.85 1.55 -1.75
C ILE A 95 -10.37 2.16 -3.08
N HIS A 96 -9.23 2.85 -3.04
CA HIS A 96 -8.63 3.54 -4.18
C HIS A 96 -7.12 3.23 -4.24
N PRO A 97 -6.75 1.99 -4.59
CA PRO A 97 -5.34 1.62 -4.67
C PRO A 97 -4.66 2.44 -5.78
N GLY A 98 -3.49 3.00 -5.49
CA GLY A 98 -2.75 3.88 -6.41
C GLY A 98 -2.25 3.22 -7.70
N PHE A 99 -2.43 1.90 -7.85
CA PHE A 99 -2.03 1.15 -9.03
C PHE A 99 -3.22 0.34 -9.57
N GLY A 100 -3.75 0.77 -10.72
CA GLY A 100 -4.84 0.08 -11.43
C GLY A 100 -4.38 -1.04 -12.36
N THR A 101 -3.09 -1.06 -12.71
CA THR A 101 -2.54 -2.05 -13.64
C THR A 101 -2.27 -3.39 -12.95
N ILE A 102 -2.65 -4.47 -13.63
CA ILE A 102 -2.47 -5.84 -13.14
C ILE A 102 -0.98 -6.22 -13.17
N PRO A 103 -0.35 -6.57 -12.03
CA PRO A 103 1.02 -7.07 -12.02
C PRO A 103 1.09 -8.45 -12.70
N LYS A 104 1.68 -8.47 -13.91
CA LYS A 104 1.75 -9.67 -14.75
C LYS A 104 2.84 -10.66 -14.27
N ARG A 105 2.58 -11.95 -14.49
CA ARG A 105 3.50 -13.08 -14.37
C ARG A 105 3.32 -13.96 -15.59
N VAL A 106 4.41 -14.55 -16.06
CA VAL A 106 4.38 -15.57 -17.10
C VAL A 106 4.43 -16.92 -16.40
N VAL A 107 3.53 -17.82 -16.75
CA VAL A 107 3.54 -19.20 -16.23
C VAL A 107 4.83 -19.88 -16.69
N PRO A 108 5.60 -20.50 -15.77
CA PRO A 108 6.90 -21.09 -16.07
C PRO A 108 6.78 -22.36 -16.92
N GLN A 109 7.94 -22.92 -17.25
CA GLN A 109 8.02 -24.15 -18.02
C GLN A 109 7.25 -25.30 -17.34
N GLY A 110 6.49 -26.06 -18.13
CA GLY A 110 5.69 -27.19 -17.64
C GLY A 110 4.29 -26.83 -17.11
N GLY A 111 3.90 -25.55 -17.16
CA GLY A 111 2.59 -25.08 -16.70
C GLY A 111 2.45 -25.01 -15.18
N VAL A 112 1.26 -24.63 -14.72
CA VAL A 112 0.91 -24.62 -13.29
C VAL A 112 -0.53 -25.06 -13.09
N GLU A 113 -0.84 -25.71 -11.97
CA GLU A 113 -2.22 -25.98 -11.57
C GLU A 113 -2.59 -25.09 -10.37
N LEU A 114 -3.62 -24.26 -10.52
CA LEU A 114 -4.14 -23.39 -9.46
C LEU A 114 -5.60 -23.73 -9.21
N HIS A 115 -5.93 -24.17 -7.99
CA HIS A 115 -7.30 -24.56 -7.61
C HIS A 115 -7.96 -25.56 -8.59
N GLY A 116 -7.21 -26.56 -9.05
CA GLY A 116 -7.68 -27.57 -10.01
C GLY A 116 -7.70 -27.10 -11.48
N VAL A 117 -7.33 -25.84 -11.76
CA VAL A 117 -7.26 -25.30 -13.12
C VAL A 117 -5.82 -25.39 -13.63
N LYS A 118 -5.61 -26.17 -14.69
CA LYS A 118 -4.32 -26.25 -15.38
C LYS A 118 -4.14 -25.06 -16.31
N ILE A 119 -3.05 -24.32 -16.09
CA ILE A 119 -2.70 -23.12 -16.83
C ILE A 119 -1.42 -23.44 -17.64
N PRO A 120 -1.47 -23.34 -18.98
CA PRO A 120 -0.31 -23.64 -19.83
C PRO A 120 0.88 -22.71 -19.58
N GLU A 121 2.07 -23.24 -19.82
CA GLU A 121 3.31 -22.46 -19.94
C GLU A 121 3.14 -21.25 -20.87
N GLY A 122 3.81 -20.15 -20.54
CA GLY A 122 3.77 -18.92 -21.35
C GLY A 122 2.52 -18.07 -21.15
N THR A 123 1.47 -18.59 -20.47
CA THR A 123 0.28 -17.81 -20.14
C THR A 123 0.64 -16.63 -19.26
N ILE A 124 0.12 -15.44 -19.58
CA ILE A 124 0.28 -14.25 -18.75
C ILE A 124 -0.88 -14.19 -17.76
N ILE A 125 -0.57 -14.36 -16.48
CA ILE A 125 -1.53 -14.25 -15.37
C ILE A 125 -1.23 -13.03 -14.51
N GLY A 126 -2.21 -12.58 -13.75
CA GLY A 126 -2.02 -11.51 -12.78
C GLY A 126 -3.25 -11.28 -11.93
N VAL A 127 -3.08 -10.49 -10.88
CA VAL A 127 -4.11 -10.25 -9.87
C VAL A 127 -4.63 -8.82 -10.00
N HIS A 128 -5.95 -8.67 -10.10
CA HIS A 128 -6.58 -7.36 -10.21
C HIS A 128 -6.82 -6.77 -8.81
N THR A 129 -5.93 -5.89 -8.36
CA THR A 129 -5.96 -5.28 -7.01
C THR A 129 -7.31 -4.65 -6.68
N TRP A 130 -7.89 -3.89 -7.61
CA TRP A 130 -9.20 -3.26 -7.43
C TRP A 130 -10.34 -4.27 -7.16
N ALA A 131 -10.25 -5.47 -7.75
CA ALA A 131 -11.25 -6.51 -7.58
C ALA A 131 -11.07 -7.24 -6.24
N ILE A 132 -9.83 -7.61 -5.90
CA ILE A 132 -9.54 -8.24 -4.60
C ILE A 132 -9.93 -7.31 -3.44
N ASN A 133 -9.55 -6.04 -3.51
CA ASN A 133 -9.86 -5.05 -2.46
C ASN A 133 -11.37 -4.76 -2.30
N ARG A 134 -12.21 -5.32 -3.20
CA ARG A 134 -13.67 -5.28 -3.21
C ARG A 134 -14.31 -6.67 -3.08
N SER A 135 -13.56 -7.70 -2.72
CA SER A 135 -14.15 -9.00 -2.41
C SER A 135 -14.97 -8.90 -1.11
N LYS A 136 -16.26 -9.23 -1.20
CA LYS A 136 -17.16 -9.31 -0.05
C LYS A 136 -16.72 -10.37 0.96
N ASP A 137 -16.19 -11.49 0.48
CA ASP A 137 -15.69 -12.58 1.33
C ASP A 137 -14.56 -12.08 2.23
N ILE A 138 -13.66 -11.25 1.68
CA ILE A 138 -12.53 -10.70 2.42
C ILE A 138 -12.96 -9.51 3.29
N PHE A 139 -13.65 -8.53 2.71
CA PHE A 139 -13.85 -7.22 3.34
C PHE A 139 -15.24 -7.02 3.96
N GLY A 140 -16.20 -7.93 3.76
CA GLY A 140 -17.59 -7.82 4.21
C GLY A 140 -18.50 -7.16 3.16
N GLU A 141 -19.80 -7.02 3.45
CA GLU A 141 -20.79 -6.55 2.46
C GLU A 141 -20.63 -5.07 2.06
N ASP A 142 -20.10 -4.24 2.95
CA ASP A 142 -19.99 -2.79 2.78
C ASP A 142 -18.71 -2.34 2.05
N ILE A 143 -18.28 -3.11 1.04
CA ILE A 143 -17.01 -2.91 0.31
C ILE A 143 -16.85 -1.54 -0.35
N GLU A 144 -17.94 -0.90 -0.78
CA GLU A 144 -17.92 0.44 -1.39
C GLU A 144 -17.97 1.56 -0.36
N CYS A 145 -18.22 1.24 0.91
CA CYS A 145 -18.19 2.21 1.99
C CYS A 145 -16.76 2.46 2.43
N PHE A 146 -16.36 3.73 2.51
CA PHE A 146 -15.13 4.12 3.18
C PHE A 146 -15.33 4.04 4.69
N ARG A 147 -14.93 2.91 5.29
CA ARG A 147 -15.12 2.62 6.72
C ARG A 147 -13.77 2.26 7.38
N PRO A 148 -13.03 3.24 7.93
CA PRO A 148 -11.78 3.00 8.66
C PRO A 148 -11.92 1.95 9.78
N GLU A 149 -13.08 1.90 10.42
CA GLU A 149 -13.42 0.95 11.50
C GLU A 149 -13.23 -0.51 11.06
N ARG A 150 -13.24 -0.81 9.75
CA ARG A 150 -12.90 -2.14 9.20
C ARG A 150 -11.55 -2.66 9.68
N TRP A 151 -10.61 -1.77 9.99
CA TRP A 151 -9.26 -2.10 10.40
C TRP A 151 -9.08 -2.20 11.92
N ILE A 152 -10.15 -1.95 12.70
CA ILE A 152 -10.15 -1.84 14.16
C ILE A 152 -11.22 -2.74 14.78
N ASP A 153 -12.48 -2.61 14.36
CA ASP A 153 -13.67 -3.13 15.06
C ASP A 153 -14.01 -4.59 14.72
N ASN A 154 -13.08 -5.31 14.06
CA ASN A 154 -13.26 -6.70 13.66
C ASN A 154 -12.59 -7.66 14.66
N ALA A 155 -13.12 -8.88 14.74
CA ALA A 155 -12.46 -9.96 15.49
C ALA A 155 -11.00 -10.16 15.02
N PRO A 156 -10.06 -10.52 15.91
CA PRO A 156 -8.64 -10.64 15.57
C PRO A 156 -8.36 -11.51 14.34
N GLU A 157 -9.08 -12.63 14.19
CA GLU A 157 -8.97 -13.53 13.04
C GLU A 157 -9.39 -12.86 11.73
N LYS A 158 -10.48 -12.09 11.75
CA LYS A 158 -10.95 -11.33 10.57
C LYS A 158 -9.99 -10.19 10.22
N LEU A 159 -9.45 -9.47 11.21
CA LEU A 159 -8.41 -8.46 10.97
C LEU A 159 -7.16 -9.09 10.35
N GLN A 160 -6.74 -10.27 10.82
CA GLN A 160 -5.61 -10.98 10.24
C GLN A 160 -5.91 -11.40 8.79
N SER A 161 -7.12 -11.89 8.51
CA SER A 161 -7.55 -12.22 7.15
C SER A 161 -7.52 -11.01 6.22
N ILE A 162 -8.11 -9.87 6.65
CA ILE A 162 -8.10 -8.62 5.88
C ILE A 162 -6.67 -8.16 5.58
N ARG A 163 -5.80 -8.13 6.60
CA ARG A 163 -4.39 -7.70 6.45
C ARG A 163 -3.57 -8.62 5.53
N LYS A 164 -3.88 -9.92 5.51
CA LYS A 164 -3.23 -10.88 4.60
C LYS A 164 -3.71 -10.74 3.15
N ASN A 165 -4.96 -10.34 2.95
CA ASN A 165 -5.60 -10.34 1.64
C ASN A 165 -5.68 -8.97 0.95
N VAL A 166 -5.42 -7.86 1.66
CA VAL A 166 -5.28 -6.54 1.01
C VAL A 166 -4.09 -6.54 0.06
N PHE A 167 -4.36 -6.30 -1.23
CA PHE A 167 -3.38 -6.53 -2.30
C PHE A 167 -2.76 -5.23 -2.85
N THR A 168 -2.99 -4.09 -2.20
CA THR A 168 -2.49 -2.77 -2.65
C THR A 168 -0.98 -2.73 -2.82
N TRP A 169 -0.26 -3.46 -1.96
CA TRP A 169 1.20 -3.55 -2.00
C TRP A 169 1.72 -4.77 -2.79
N GLY A 170 0.84 -5.55 -3.42
CA GLY A 170 1.16 -6.86 -3.97
C GLY A 170 1.58 -7.88 -2.90
N ALA A 171 2.08 -9.03 -3.34
CA ALA A 171 2.53 -10.10 -2.45
C ALA A 171 3.70 -10.91 -3.05
N GLY A 172 4.36 -11.69 -2.19
CA GLY A 172 5.44 -12.59 -2.56
C GLY A 172 6.71 -11.87 -3.04
N ALA A 173 7.48 -12.52 -3.91
CA ALA A 173 8.79 -12.06 -4.37
C ALA A 173 8.80 -10.72 -5.14
N ARG A 174 7.64 -10.21 -5.57
CA ARG A 174 7.53 -8.85 -6.13
C ARG A 174 6.50 -7.99 -5.40
N GLY A 175 6.38 -8.17 -4.09
CA GLY A 175 5.73 -7.19 -3.23
C GLY A 175 6.42 -5.82 -3.33
N CYS A 176 5.68 -4.76 -3.05
CA CYS A 176 6.17 -3.39 -3.17
C CYS A 176 7.31 -3.11 -2.19
N ILE A 177 8.51 -2.87 -2.73
CA ILE A 177 9.70 -2.50 -1.95
C ILE A 177 9.58 -1.11 -1.29
N GLY A 178 8.72 -0.25 -1.85
CA GLY A 178 8.48 1.11 -1.35
C GLY A 178 7.48 1.20 -0.22
N LYS A 179 6.81 0.10 0.16
CA LYS A 179 5.72 0.09 1.16
C LYS A 179 6.13 0.80 2.45
N ASN A 180 7.28 0.45 3.01
CA ASN A 180 7.73 1.02 4.28
C ASN A 180 7.97 2.52 4.15
N VAL A 181 8.60 2.98 3.07
CA VAL A 181 8.84 4.40 2.80
C VAL A 181 7.53 5.16 2.60
N ALA A 182 6.57 4.59 1.88
CA ALA A 182 5.26 5.20 1.69
C ALA A 182 4.51 5.37 3.02
N MET A 183 4.55 4.35 3.89
CA MET A 183 3.92 4.43 5.22
C MET A 183 4.62 5.42 6.17
N LEU A 184 5.87 5.83 5.90
CA LEU A 184 6.53 6.92 6.64
C LEU A 184 5.93 8.30 6.35
N GLN A 185 5.26 8.48 5.20
CA GLN A 185 4.66 9.75 4.77
C GLN A 185 3.28 10.01 5.42
N LYS A 186 2.94 9.22 6.45
CA LYS A 186 1.76 9.36 7.29
C LYS A 186 1.77 10.67 8.09
#